data_AF-A0AA46AYI7-F1
#
_entry.id   AF-A0AA46AYI7-F1
#
_cell.length_a   1.000
_cell.length_b   1.000
_cell.length_c   1.000
_cell.angle_alpha   90.00
_cell.angle_beta   90.00
_cell.angle_gamma   90.00
#
_symmetry.space_group_name_H-M   'P 1'
#
loop_
_entity.id
_entity.type
_entity.pdbx_description
1 polymer ?
#
loop_
_entity_poly.entity_id
_entity_poly.type
_entity_poly.pdbx_seq_one_letter_code
_entity_poly.pdbx_strand_id
1 'polypeptide(L)'
;MHAEVPAIPPVINVDAELDYWRRQHADGALAHTSFGTYVPWIKFACDSLITQPRASNAQRDELFQTQYALQIMPRLTEAQAREFVERCWQHVYLASPVRSQEAPRLRA
;
A
#
# COMPACT_ATOMS: atom_id res chain seq x y z
N MET A 1 -16.92 27.48 -7.28
CA MET A 1 -16.32 26.54 -8.25
C MET A 1 -14.89 26.27 -7.80
N HIS A 2 -14.67 25.33 -6.87
CA HIS A 2 -13.32 24.98 -6.45
C HIS A 2 -12.88 23.74 -7.24
N ALA A 3 -11.98 23.97 -8.19
CA ALA A 3 -11.30 22.93 -8.93
C ALA A 3 -10.19 22.34 -8.04
N GLU A 4 -10.45 21.21 -7.39
CA GLU A 4 -9.44 20.44 -6.66
C GLU A 4 -9.04 19.21 -7.48
N VAL A 5 -7.89 19.32 -8.14
CA VAL A 5 -7.25 18.33 -9.02
C VAL A 5 -5.78 18.18 -8.56
N PRO A 6 -5.17 16.98 -8.51
CA PRO A 6 -5.58 15.67 -7.96
C PRO A 6 -4.72 15.27 -6.72
N ALA A 7 -5.20 14.37 -5.86
CA ALA A 7 -4.59 14.05 -4.54
C ALA A 7 -3.64 12.83 -4.50
N ILE A 8 -3.47 12.10 -5.60
CA ILE A 8 -2.60 10.92 -5.76
C ILE A 8 -2.07 10.95 -7.20
N PRO A 9 -0.82 10.52 -7.49
CA PRO A 9 -0.33 10.47 -8.86
C PRO A 9 -1.30 9.64 -9.71
N PRO A 10 -1.72 10.15 -10.88
CA PRO A 10 -2.74 9.49 -11.71
C PRO A 10 -2.28 8.12 -12.24
N VAL A 11 -0.98 7.82 -12.13
CA VAL A 11 -0.37 6.56 -12.50
C VAL A 11 0.59 6.14 -11.39
N ILE A 12 0.35 4.99 -10.77
CA ILE A 12 1.31 4.30 -9.92
C ILE A 12 1.96 3.20 -10.76
N ASN A 13 3.29 3.22 -10.87
CA ASN A 13 4.02 2.15 -11.56
C ASN A 13 4.20 0.96 -10.60
N VAL A 14 3.28 -0.01 -10.67
CA VAL A 14 3.27 -1.19 -9.81
C VAL A 14 4.51 -2.05 -10.00
N ASP A 15 5.06 -2.14 -11.22
CA ASP A 15 6.28 -2.91 -11.49
C ASP A 15 7.50 -2.26 -10.81
N ALA A 16 7.59 -0.93 -10.83
CA ALA A 16 8.65 -0.21 -10.12
C ALA A 16 8.55 -0.40 -8.59
N GLU A 17 7.34 -0.42 -8.03
CA GLU A 17 7.11 -0.74 -6.61
C GLU A 17 7.52 -2.18 -6.31
N LEU A 18 7.15 -3.14 -7.16
CA LEU A 18 7.55 -4.54 -7.00
C LEU A 18 9.07 -4.71 -6.99
N ASP A 19 9.79 -4.06 -7.92
CA ASP A 19 11.26 -4.11 -7.96
C ASP A 19 11.93 -3.37 -6.80
N TYR A 20 11.32 -2.29 -6.29
CA TYR A 20 11.79 -1.65 -5.07
C TYR A 20 11.68 -2.59 -3.86
N TRP A 21 10.50 -3.16 -3.62
CA TRP A 21 10.27 -4.05 -2.47
C TRP A 21 11.02 -5.38 -2.59
N ARG A 22 11.26 -5.86 -3.82
CA ARG A 22 12.12 -7.02 -4.08
C ARG A 22 13.57 -6.75 -3.67
N ARG A 23 14.10 -5.55 -3.94
CA ARG A 23 15.44 -5.15 -3.50
C ARG A 23 15.51 -5.02 -1.98
N GLN A 24 14.50 -4.41 -1.35
CA GLN A 24 14.39 -4.32 0.11
C GLN A 24 14.32 -5.71 0.77
N HIS A 25 13.62 -6.67 0.16
CA HIS A 25 13.60 -8.06 0.60
C HIS A 25 15.00 -8.70 0.54
N ALA A 26 15.70 -8.53 -0.59
CA ALA A 26 17.05 -9.06 -0.78
C ALA A 26 18.09 -8.46 0.19
N ASP A 27 17.87 -7.21 0.62
CA ASP A 27 18.70 -6.52 1.63
C ASP A 27 18.39 -6.96 3.07
N GLY A 28 17.36 -7.79 3.28
CA GLY A 28 16.96 -8.28 4.60
C GLY A 28 16.02 -7.33 5.38
N ALA A 29 15.48 -6.29 4.74
CA ALA A 29 14.58 -5.33 5.37
C ALA A 29 13.13 -5.85 5.57
N LEU A 30 12.83 -7.08 5.12
CA LEU A 30 11.54 -7.74 5.24
C LEU A 30 11.70 -9.12 5.91
N ALA A 31 10.81 -9.44 6.85
CA ALA A 31 10.97 -10.57 7.76
C ALA A 31 10.65 -11.96 7.17
N HIS A 32 9.82 -12.06 6.12
CA HIS A 32 9.46 -13.36 5.54
C HIS A 32 10.47 -13.88 4.54
N THR A 33 10.63 -15.20 4.49
CA THR A 33 11.59 -15.89 3.62
C THR A 33 11.28 -15.79 2.13
N SER A 34 10.01 -15.64 1.73
CA SER A 34 9.61 -15.58 0.33
C SER A 34 9.01 -14.23 -0.04
N PHE A 35 9.62 -13.55 -1.02
CA PHE A 35 9.08 -12.30 -1.57
C PHE A 35 7.65 -12.45 -2.12
N GLY A 36 7.31 -13.64 -2.64
CA GLY A 36 5.98 -13.92 -3.19
C GLY A 36 4.84 -13.69 -2.20
N THR A 37 5.11 -13.76 -0.90
CA THR A 37 4.16 -13.44 0.17
C THR A 37 3.74 -11.97 0.17
N TYR A 38 4.63 -11.06 -0.26
CA TYR A 38 4.39 -9.60 -0.23
C TYR A 38 3.71 -9.08 -1.50
N VAL A 39 3.82 -9.80 -2.62
CA VAL A 39 3.29 -9.36 -3.93
C VAL A 39 1.79 -9.01 -3.90
N PRO A 40 0.89 -9.81 -3.29
CA PRO A 40 -0.53 -9.45 -3.22
C PRO A 40 -0.78 -8.15 -2.45
N TRP A 41 0.02 -7.89 -1.40
CA TRP A 41 -0.09 -6.69 -0.57
C TRP A 41 0.43 -5.43 -1.27
N ILE A 42 1.51 -5.54 -2.05
CA ILE A 42 2.01 -4.44 -2.89
C ILE A 42 0.94 -4.05 -3.91
N LYS A 43 0.34 -5.04 -4.58
CA LYS A 43 -0.73 -4.81 -5.56
C LYS A 43 -1.96 -4.18 -4.91
N PHE A 44 -2.41 -4.71 -3.77
CA PHE A 44 -3.52 -4.14 -3.00
C PHE A 44 -3.23 -2.68 -2.60
N ALA A 45 -2.03 -2.41 -2.08
CA ALA A 45 -1.66 -1.05 -1.67
C ALA A 45 -1.74 -0.08 -2.86
N CYS A 46 -1.18 -0.43 -4.01
CA CYS A 46 -1.25 0.39 -5.22
C CYS A 46 -2.69 0.56 -5.73
N ASP A 47 -3.44 -0.54 -5.84
CA ASP A 47 -4.82 -0.55 -6.34
C ASP A 47 -5.75 0.29 -5.46
N SER A 48 -5.62 0.21 -4.14
CA SER A 48 -6.40 1.01 -3.19
C SER A 48 -6.21 2.52 -3.36
N LEU A 49 -5.01 2.96 -3.75
CA LEU A 49 -4.71 4.37 -4.00
C LEU A 49 -5.23 4.83 -5.37
N ILE A 50 -5.24 3.95 -6.37
CA ILE A 50 -5.77 4.25 -7.71
C ILE A 50 -7.30 4.28 -7.69
N THR A 51 -7.93 3.26 -7.11
CA THR A 51 -9.38 3.08 -7.15
C THR A 51 -10.10 4.02 -6.21
N GLN A 52 -9.50 4.34 -5.06
CA GLN A 52 -10.11 5.19 -4.04
C GLN A 52 -9.13 6.26 -3.51
N PRO A 53 -8.69 7.20 -4.36
CA PRO A 53 -7.65 8.16 -3.98
C PRO A 53 -8.06 9.08 -2.83
N ARG A 54 -9.38 9.30 -2.68
CA ARG A 54 -9.98 10.15 -1.64
C ARG A 54 -10.58 9.36 -0.49
N ALA A 55 -10.31 8.06 -0.38
CA ALA A 55 -10.75 7.25 0.75
C ALA A 55 -10.27 7.91 2.06
N SER A 56 -11.15 7.94 3.05
CA SER A 56 -10.77 8.24 4.43
C SER A 56 -9.96 7.08 5.02
N ASN A 57 -9.27 7.31 6.14
CA ASN A 57 -8.52 6.25 6.82
C ASN A 57 -9.43 5.10 7.30
N ALA A 58 -10.69 5.39 7.66
CA ALA A 58 -11.67 4.37 8.01
C ALA A 58 -12.01 3.47 6.81
N GLN A 59 -12.25 4.06 5.64
CA GLN A 59 -12.52 3.31 4.41
C GLN A 59 -11.31 2.47 3.97
N ARG A 60 -10.09 3.01 4.11
CA ARG A 60 -8.85 2.24 3.84
C ARG A 60 -8.71 1.03 4.76
N ASP A 61 -9.09 1.17 6.03
CA ASP A 61 -9.09 0.07 6.98
C ASP A 61 -10.14 -1.00 6.65
N GLU A 62 -11.36 -0.59 6.33
CA GLU A 62 -12.41 -1.53 5.88
C GLU A 62 -12.00 -2.32 4.63
N LEU A 63 -11.35 -1.67 3.66
CA LEU A 63 -10.81 -2.33 2.47
C LEU A 63 -9.72 -3.33 2.82
N PHE A 64 -8.81 -2.95 3.72
CA PHE A 64 -7.74 -3.83 4.19
C PHE A 64 -8.31 -5.06 4.90
N GLN A 65 -9.24 -4.86 5.83
CA GLN A 65 -9.89 -5.93 6.58
C GLN A 65 -10.66 -6.88 5.64
N THR A 66 -11.38 -6.32 4.67
CA THR A 66 -12.06 -7.12 3.64
C THR A 66 -11.07 -7.95 2.84
N GLN A 67 -9.98 -7.34 2.35
CA GLN A 67 -8.95 -8.04 1.59
C GLN A 67 -8.25 -9.13 2.40
N TYR A 68 -7.97 -8.86 3.67
CA TYR A 68 -7.33 -9.82 4.58
C TYR A 68 -8.26 -11.00 4.88
N ALA A 69 -9.55 -10.75 5.13
CA ALA A 69 -10.55 -11.79 5.35
C ALA A 69 -10.75 -12.70 4.13
N LEU A 70 -10.53 -12.19 2.91
CA LEU A 70 -10.61 -12.97 1.66
C LEU A 70 -9.40 -13.90 1.45
N GLN A 71 -8.32 -13.77 2.23
CA GLN A 71 -7.16 -14.65 2.14
C GLN A 71 -7.47 -15.98 2.84
N ILE A 72 -7.62 -17.07 2.07
CA ILE A 72 -7.91 -18.42 2.61
C ILE A 72 -6.74 -18.94 3.47
N MET A 73 -5.50 -18.49 3.23
CA MET A 73 -4.31 -18.79 4.04
C MET A 73 -3.32 -17.61 4.03
N PRO A 74 -3.52 -16.59 4.88
CA PRO A 74 -2.63 -15.44 4.91
C PRO A 74 -1.26 -15.89 5.45
N ARG A 75 -0.22 -15.65 4.65
CA ARG A 75 1.16 -15.98 5.03
C ARG A 75 1.80 -14.95 5.96
N LEU A 76 1.22 -13.74 6.00
CA LEU A 76 1.54 -12.70 6.97
C LEU A 76 0.44 -12.67 8.02
N THR A 77 0.78 -12.37 9.26
CA THR A 77 -0.23 -11.96 10.25
C THR A 77 -0.87 -10.65 9.82
N GLU A 78 -2.06 -10.35 10.35
CA GLU A 78 -2.77 -9.10 10.06
C GLU A 78 -1.91 -7.88 10.37
N ALA A 79 -1.23 -7.88 11.53
CA ALA A 79 -0.32 -6.81 11.92
C ALA A 79 0.84 -6.64 10.93
N GLN A 80 1.44 -7.74 10.46
CA GLN A 80 2.52 -7.69 9.47
C GLN A 80 2.04 -7.18 8.10
N ALA A 81 0.86 -7.62 7.67
CA ALA A 81 0.26 -7.17 6.42
C ALA A 81 -0.11 -5.67 6.49
N ARG A 82 -0.70 -5.24 7.62
CA ARG A 82 -1.05 -3.84 7.90
C ARG A 82 0.18 -2.95 7.85
N GLU A 83 1.21 -3.27 8.63
CA GLU A 83 2.47 -2.51 8.64
C GLU A 83 3.10 -2.44 7.24
N PHE A 84 3.09 -3.56 6.51
CA PHE A 84 3.68 -3.60 5.18
C PHE A 84 2.89 -2.77 4.15
N VAL A 85 1.56 -2.80 4.19
CA VAL A 85 0.70 -1.98 3.32
C VAL A 85 0.92 -0.49 3.60
N GLU A 86 1.03 -0.09 4.87
CA GLU A 86 1.34 1.30 5.24
C GLU A 86 2.71 1.75 4.72
N ARG A 87 3.73 0.89 4.83
CA ARG A 87 5.07 1.14 4.26
C ARG A 87 5.02 1.33 2.75
N CYS A 88 4.20 0.54 2.04
CA CYS A 88 3.98 0.69 0.60
C CYS A 88 3.33 2.04 0.28
N TRP A 89 2.26 2.40 0.99
CA TRP A 89 1.61 3.70 0.80
C TRP A 89 2.54 4.87 1.08
N GLN A 90 3.35 4.80 2.14
CA GLN A 90 4.34 5.82 2.45
C GLN A 90 5.38 5.96 1.35
N HIS A 91 5.90 4.86 0.80
CA HIS A 91 6.87 4.90 -0.28
C HIS A 91 6.29 5.52 -1.55
N VAL A 92 5.12 5.06 -1.99
CA VAL A 92 4.40 5.61 -3.14
C VAL A 92 4.12 7.10 -2.96
N TYR A 93 3.73 7.49 -1.75
CA TYR A 93 3.46 8.89 -1.40
C TYR A 93 4.72 9.76 -1.44
N LEU A 94 5.85 9.29 -0.89
CA LEU A 94 7.12 10.00 -0.90
C LEU A 94 7.75 10.07 -2.30
N ALA A 95 7.55 9.02 -3.11
CA ALA A 95 7.98 8.97 -4.51
C ALA A 95 7.10 9.85 -5.42
N SER A 96 5.90 10.20 -4.97
CA SER A 96 5.00 11.09 -5.71
C SER A 96 5.45 12.55 -5.61
N PRO A 97 5.57 13.28 -6.73
CA PRO A 97 5.79 14.72 -6.71
C PRO A 97 4.58 15.52 -6.19
N VAL A 98 3.41 14.88 -6.12
CA VAL A 98 2.18 15.45 -5.53
C VAL A 98 2.24 15.25 -4.02
N ARG A 99 2.84 16.22 -3.32
CA ARG A 99 2.86 16.27 -1.85
C ARG A 99 1.47 16.67 -1.34
N SER A 100 0.64 15.70 -0.95
CA SER A 100 -0.52 16.00 -0.10
C SER A 100 -0.03 16.34 1.33
N GLN A 101 -0.92 16.74 2.24
CA GLN A 101 -0.51 17.20 3.57
C GLN A 101 -0.36 16.08 4.63
N GLU A 102 -0.87 14.85 4.40
CA GLU A 102 -0.75 13.74 5.35
C GLU A 102 -0.62 12.36 4.65
N ALA A 103 0.30 11.53 5.15
CA ALA A 103 0.52 10.18 4.62
C ALA A 103 -0.67 9.24 4.95
N PRO A 104 -1.09 8.35 4.04
CA PRO A 104 -2.14 7.36 4.31
C PRO A 104 -1.75 6.46 5.48
N ARG A 105 -2.68 6.19 6.40
CA ARG A 105 -2.48 5.31 7.57
C ARG A 105 -3.73 4.46 7.83
N LEU A 106 -3.52 3.25 8.35
CA LEU A 106 -4.58 2.39 8.91
C LEU A 106 -4.80 2.80 10.37
N ARG A 107 -6.04 2.70 10.87
CA ARG A 107 -6.30 2.99 12.29
C ARG A 107 -5.81 1.81 13.14
N ALA A 108 -5.14 2.14 14.24
CA ALA A 108 -4.70 1.20 15.26
C ALA A 108 -5.90 0.56 15.96
#